data_AF-A0A7Y2HI34-F1
#
_entry.id   AF-A0A7Y2HI34-F1
#
_cell.length_a   1.000
_cell.length_b   1.000
_cell.length_c   1.000
_cell.angle_alpha   90.00
_cell.angle_beta   90.00
_cell.angle_gamma   90.00
#
_symmetry.space_group_name_H-M   'P 1'
#
loop_
_entity.id
_entity.type
_entity.pdbx_description
1 polymer ?
#
loop_
_entity_poly.entity_id
_entity_poly.type
_entity_poly.pdbx_seq_one_letter_code
_entity_poly.pdbx_strand_id
1 'polypeptide(L)'
;MIYRQLSFFIFTISCIVACKQATELNSNSSETDSEYYSEQYRPQFHFSPESNWMNDPNGMVYYEGEYHLFYQYYPDSNVWGPMHWGHAVSTDMVHWEHLPIALYPDSLGLIFSGSAVIDWNNTSGFGSESNPPMIAIFTHHLMEGEKAGRNDFQYQSIAYSLDKGRSWTKYEGNPVVPNPGIRDFRDPKVIWDEENTQWVMTFAAYDKVRFYTSKDMKEWEFTGTFGIDGDDRLWECPDLFPMTVEVT
;
A
#
# COMPACT_ATOMS: atom_id res chain seq x y z
N MET A 1 -62.44 -56.09 -37.08
CA MET A 1 -62.93 -57.48 -36.92
C MET A 1 -62.18 -58.09 -35.74
N ILE A 2 -62.94 -58.44 -34.68
CA ILE A 2 -62.79 -59.66 -33.84
C ILE A 2 -61.53 -59.78 -32.94
N TYR A 3 -61.78 -59.56 -31.64
CA TYR A 3 -61.44 -60.39 -30.45
C TYR A 3 -59.99 -60.85 -30.20
N ARG A 4 -59.41 -60.60 -29.00
CA ARG A 4 -59.39 -61.47 -27.78
C ARG A 4 -57.89 -61.68 -27.43
N GLN A 5 -57.36 -61.86 -26.22
CA GLN A 5 -57.82 -62.07 -24.84
C GLN A 5 -56.72 -61.56 -23.89
N LEU A 6 -57.14 -61.20 -22.67
CA LEU A 6 -56.30 -61.10 -21.47
C LEU A 6 -55.58 -62.42 -21.17
N SER A 7 -54.35 -62.34 -20.67
CA SER A 7 -53.80 -63.32 -19.73
C SER A 7 -52.91 -62.61 -18.73
N PHE A 8 -53.32 -62.72 -17.46
CA PHE A 8 -52.60 -62.27 -16.28
C PHE A 8 -51.31 -63.07 -16.11
N PHE A 9 -50.20 -62.39 -15.82
CA PHE A 9 -49.07 -62.98 -15.11
C PHE A 9 -48.71 -62.07 -13.94
N ILE A 10 -48.88 -62.62 -12.74
CA ILE A 10 -48.49 -62.02 -11.48
C ILE A 10 -46.97 -62.15 -11.37
N PHE A 11 -46.26 -61.03 -11.25
CA PHE A 11 -44.88 -61.01 -10.79
C PHE A 11 -44.81 -60.14 -9.53
N THR A 12 -44.68 -60.80 -8.39
CA THR A 12 -44.37 -60.20 -7.09
C THR A 12 -42.97 -59.58 -7.15
N ILE A 13 -42.89 -58.25 -7.15
CA ILE A 13 -41.65 -57.51 -6.95
C ILE A 13 -41.59 -57.12 -5.47
N SER A 14 -40.64 -57.72 -4.76
CA SER A 14 -40.33 -57.44 -3.37
C SER A 14 -39.74 -56.03 -3.24
N CYS A 15 -40.43 -55.13 -2.53
CA CYS A 15 -39.92 -53.81 -2.19
C CYS A 15 -38.79 -53.94 -1.17
N ILE A 16 -37.55 -53.70 -1.58
CA ILE A 16 -36.45 -53.41 -0.65
C ILE A 16 -36.51 -51.92 -0.32
N VAL A 17 -37.00 -51.60 0.87
CA VAL A 17 -36.92 -50.26 1.44
C VAL A 17 -35.47 -50.04 1.88
N ALA A 18 -34.72 -49.29 1.08
CA ALA A 18 -33.41 -48.79 1.50
C ALA A 18 -33.63 -47.56 2.40
N CYS A 19 -33.45 -47.76 3.71
CA CYS A 19 -33.38 -46.69 4.69
C CYS A 19 -32.21 -45.75 4.35
N LYS A 20 -32.48 -44.54 3.85
CA LYS A 20 -31.50 -43.45 3.87
C LYS A 20 -31.41 -42.95 5.30
N GLN A 21 -30.34 -43.30 5.99
CA GLN A 21 -29.92 -42.60 7.20
C GLN A 21 -29.57 -41.17 6.78
N ALA A 22 -30.34 -40.20 7.27
CA ALA A 22 -29.97 -38.80 7.21
C ALA A 22 -28.79 -38.61 8.15
N THR A 23 -27.62 -38.38 7.59
CA THR A 23 -26.46 -37.90 8.33
C THR A 23 -26.77 -36.48 8.78
N GLU A 24 -27.00 -36.32 10.09
CA GLU A 24 -26.95 -35.01 10.74
C GLU A 24 -25.58 -34.42 10.49
N LEU A 25 -25.53 -33.32 9.73
CA LEU A 25 -24.35 -32.47 9.62
C LEU A 25 -24.16 -31.81 10.98
N ASN A 26 -23.32 -32.41 11.81
CA ASN A 26 -22.73 -31.73 12.96
C ASN A 26 -22.02 -30.48 12.44
N SER A 27 -22.64 -29.32 12.65
CA SER A 27 -21.97 -28.03 12.59
C SER A 27 -21.01 -27.96 13.78
N ASN A 28 -19.82 -28.53 13.61
CA ASN A 28 -18.70 -28.26 14.50
C ASN A 28 -18.32 -26.79 14.32
N SER A 29 -18.71 -26.02 15.33
CA SER A 29 -18.21 -24.69 15.64
C SER A 29 -16.69 -24.63 15.59
N SER A 30 -16.17 -23.64 14.86
CA SER A 30 -14.95 -22.89 15.18
C SER A 30 -13.79 -23.72 15.75
N GLU A 31 -13.03 -24.39 14.89
CA GLU A 31 -11.60 -24.56 15.15
C GLU A 31 -10.96 -23.18 14.97
N THR A 32 -10.81 -22.49 16.09
CA THR A 32 -10.02 -21.27 16.21
C THR A 32 -8.59 -21.54 15.74
N ASP A 33 -8.14 -20.70 14.82
CA ASP A 33 -6.83 -20.56 14.20
C ASP A 33 -5.69 -20.43 15.23
N SER A 34 -5.35 -21.53 15.92
CA SER A 34 -4.43 -21.50 17.06
C SER A 34 -2.95 -21.40 16.69
N GLU A 35 -2.63 -21.29 15.40
CA GLU A 35 -1.26 -21.18 14.89
C GLU A 35 -0.98 -19.89 14.08
N TYR A 36 -2.01 -19.06 13.82
CA TYR A 36 -1.81 -17.80 13.11
C TYR A 36 -0.93 -16.86 13.93
N TYR A 37 0.16 -16.38 13.32
CA TYR A 37 1.14 -15.47 13.93
C TYR A 37 1.82 -16.01 15.21
N SER A 38 1.83 -17.33 15.44
CA SER A 38 2.41 -17.92 16.66
C SER A 38 3.85 -18.43 16.49
N GLU A 39 4.56 -18.04 15.42
CA GLU A 39 5.93 -18.52 15.19
C GLU A 39 6.90 -18.00 16.28
N GLN A 40 7.98 -18.75 16.55
CA GLN A 40 8.90 -18.49 17.67
C GLN A 40 9.41 -17.03 17.78
N TYR A 41 9.58 -16.35 16.65
CA TYR A 41 10.09 -14.98 16.58
C TYR A 41 9.06 -13.97 16.05
N ARG A 42 7.80 -14.37 15.85
CA ARG A 42 6.75 -13.48 15.38
C ARG A 42 6.38 -12.52 16.51
N PRO A 43 6.57 -11.19 16.34
CA PRO A 43 6.17 -10.25 17.37
C PRO A 43 4.64 -10.25 17.50
N GLN A 44 4.15 -10.32 18.74
CA GLN A 44 2.71 -10.39 19.03
C GLN A 44 2.05 -9.02 19.12
N PHE A 45 2.83 -7.93 19.19
CA PHE A 45 2.34 -6.56 19.34
C PHE A 45 3.10 -5.54 18.48
N HIS A 46 4.04 -5.98 17.64
CA HIS A 46 4.61 -5.16 16.59
C HIS A 46 4.11 -5.67 15.26
N PHE A 47 3.87 -4.76 14.33
CA PHE A 47 3.49 -5.14 12.98
C PHE A 47 4.59 -5.95 12.29
N SER A 48 4.19 -6.99 11.56
CA SER A 48 4.99 -7.65 10.53
C SER A 48 4.03 -8.14 9.43
N PRO A 49 4.41 -8.18 8.14
CA PRO A 49 3.60 -8.83 7.12
C PRO A 49 3.46 -10.32 7.44
N GLU A 50 2.42 -10.94 6.89
CA GLU A 50 2.14 -12.37 7.11
C GLU A 50 3.34 -13.24 6.72
N SER A 51 4.03 -12.84 5.64
CA SER A 51 5.23 -13.50 5.15
C SER A 51 6.21 -12.51 4.50
N ASN A 52 7.38 -13.01 4.11
CA ASN A 52 8.36 -12.34 3.25
C ASN A 52 9.03 -11.09 3.84
N TRP A 53 9.63 -10.27 2.96
CA TRP A 53 10.48 -9.14 3.33
C TRP A 53 9.68 -7.83 3.44
N MET A 54 9.86 -7.13 4.56
CA MET A 54 9.49 -5.71 4.70
C MET A 54 10.68 -4.87 5.14
N ASN A 55 10.66 -3.58 4.81
CA ASN A 55 11.51 -2.56 5.43
C ASN A 55 10.68 -1.32 5.81
N ASP A 56 10.96 -0.17 5.22
CA ASP A 56 10.52 1.13 5.72
C ASP A 56 8.99 1.22 5.80
N PRO A 57 8.43 1.85 6.85
CA PRO A 57 7.04 2.26 6.84
C PRO A 57 6.84 3.38 5.81
N ASN A 58 5.71 3.33 5.12
CA ASN A 58 5.34 4.29 4.09
C ASN A 58 3.92 4.80 4.32
N GLY A 59 3.61 5.94 3.71
CA GLY A 59 2.22 6.36 3.56
C GLY A 59 1.40 6.50 4.86
N MET A 60 2.05 6.66 6.01
CA MET A 60 1.35 6.63 7.31
C MET A 60 0.39 7.82 7.41
N VAL A 61 -0.91 7.53 7.41
CA VAL A 61 -1.97 8.53 7.43
C VAL A 61 -3.14 8.02 8.27
N TYR A 62 -3.75 8.91 9.05
CA TYR A 62 -5.02 8.63 9.71
C TYR A 62 -6.16 9.21 8.88
N TYR A 63 -7.12 8.38 8.49
CA TYR A 63 -8.24 8.78 7.66
C TYR A 63 -9.52 8.04 8.05
N GLU A 64 -10.60 8.79 8.25
CA GLU A 64 -11.95 8.24 8.54
C GLU A 64 -12.03 7.13 9.60
N GLY A 65 -11.22 7.24 10.67
CA GLY A 65 -11.23 6.27 11.78
C GLY A 65 -10.14 5.20 11.72
N GLU A 66 -9.35 5.16 10.65
CA GLU A 66 -8.32 4.16 10.43
C GLU A 66 -6.93 4.81 10.36
N TYR A 67 -5.97 4.23 11.08
CA TYR A 67 -4.54 4.41 10.83
C TYR A 67 -4.14 3.48 9.68
N HIS A 68 -3.61 4.06 8.62
CA HIS A 68 -3.02 3.33 7.50
C HIS A 68 -1.52 3.16 7.73
N LEU A 69 -1.04 1.94 7.60
CA LEU A 69 0.37 1.60 7.51
C LEU A 69 0.63 0.98 6.15
N PHE A 70 1.26 1.75 5.27
CA PHE A 70 1.91 1.17 4.09
C PHE A 70 3.35 0.83 4.46
N TYR A 71 3.99 -0.03 3.68
CA TYR A 71 5.37 -0.42 3.95
C TYR A 71 6.03 -0.98 2.69
N GLN A 72 7.34 -0.78 2.58
CA GLN A 72 8.13 -1.44 1.55
C GLN A 72 8.00 -2.96 1.70
N TYR A 73 7.60 -3.64 0.64
CA TYR A 73 7.26 -5.07 0.67
C TYR A 73 7.76 -5.79 -0.58
N TYR A 74 8.29 -7.01 -0.40
CA TYR A 74 8.53 -7.92 -1.51
C TYR A 74 7.74 -9.22 -1.31
N PRO A 75 6.66 -9.47 -2.07
CA PRO A 75 5.77 -10.60 -1.84
C PRO A 75 6.35 -11.97 -2.20
N ASP A 76 7.45 -12.04 -2.95
CA ASP A 76 7.94 -13.30 -3.51
C ASP A 76 9.17 -13.87 -2.79
N SER A 77 9.74 -13.17 -1.81
CA SER A 77 10.92 -13.66 -1.08
C SER A 77 11.16 -12.98 0.27
N ASN A 78 11.96 -13.63 1.12
CA ASN A 78 12.39 -13.13 2.42
C ASN A 78 13.73 -12.35 2.38
N VAL A 79 14.13 -11.87 1.20
CA VAL A 79 15.27 -10.98 1.00
C VAL A 79 14.80 -9.73 0.25
N TRP A 80 15.57 -8.66 0.28
CA TRP A 80 15.25 -7.46 -0.50
C TRP A 80 15.13 -7.79 -2.01
N GLY A 81 14.11 -7.24 -2.68
CA GLY A 81 13.83 -7.52 -4.08
C GLY A 81 12.99 -6.42 -4.77
N PRO A 82 12.27 -6.74 -5.85
CA PRO A 82 11.29 -5.87 -6.47
C PRO A 82 10.27 -5.31 -5.49
N MET A 83 10.49 -4.07 -5.05
CA MET A 83 9.70 -3.45 -3.99
C MET A 83 8.31 -3.01 -4.45
N HIS A 84 7.34 -3.25 -3.57
CA HIS A 84 5.94 -2.84 -3.61
C HIS A 84 5.63 -2.01 -2.36
N TRP A 85 4.45 -1.39 -2.30
CA TRP A 85 3.86 -0.98 -1.03
C TRP A 85 2.84 -2.01 -0.55
N GLY A 86 3.16 -2.73 0.51
CA GLY A 86 2.16 -3.46 1.30
C GLY A 86 1.25 -2.50 2.06
N HIS A 87 0.14 -3.01 2.61
CA HIS A 87 -0.85 -2.17 3.30
C HIS A 87 -1.51 -2.94 4.46
N ALA A 88 -1.64 -2.25 5.59
CA ALA A 88 -2.48 -2.66 6.70
C ALA A 88 -3.21 -1.45 7.30
N VAL A 89 -4.32 -1.70 7.99
CA VAL A 89 -5.07 -0.67 8.72
C VAL A 89 -5.29 -1.07 10.18
N SER A 90 -5.44 -0.08 11.04
CA SER A 90 -5.77 -0.29 12.46
C SER A 90 -6.62 0.85 12.99
N THR A 91 -7.52 0.58 13.93
CA THR A 91 -8.25 1.64 14.65
C THR A 91 -7.54 2.12 15.92
N ASP A 92 -6.46 1.43 16.34
CA ASP A 92 -5.79 1.69 17.62
C ASP A 92 -4.25 1.62 17.57
N MET A 93 -3.67 1.47 16.37
CA MET A 93 -2.23 1.30 16.10
C MET A 93 -1.61 0.02 16.68
N VAL A 94 -2.42 -0.91 17.20
CA VAL A 94 -1.96 -2.16 17.83
C VAL A 94 -2.51 -3.36 17.10
N HIS A 95 -3.82 -3.41 16.84
CA HIS A 95 -4.48 -4.49 16.13
C HIS A 95 -4.58 -4.13 14.64
N TRP A 96 -3.79 -4.81 13.82
CA TRP A 96 -3.66 -4.54 12.39
C TRP A 96 -4.43 -5.56 11.56
N GLU A 97 -5.21 -5.07 10.59
CA GLU A 97 -5.81 -5.85 9.51
C GLU A 97 -4.95 -5.73 8.25
N HIS A 98 -4.47 -6.85 7.72
CA HIS A 98 -3.75 -6.87 6.46
C HIS A 98 -4.69 -6.64 5.28
N LEU A 99 -4.28 -5.76 4.37
CA LEU A 99 -5.01 -5.45 3.13
C LEU A 99 -4.19 -5.90 1.91
N PRO A 100 -4.80 -5.96 0.72
CA PRO A 100 -4.06 -6.19 -0.52
C PRO A 100 -2.92 -5.17 -0.71
N ILE A 101 -1.89 -5.56 -1.47
CA ILE A 101 -0.80 -4.66 -1.85
C ILE A 101 -1.38 -3.40 -2.51
N ALA A 102 -0.92 -2.24 -2.05
CA ALA A 102 -1.41 -0.95 -2.50
C ALA A 102 -0.80 -0.52 -3.83
N LEU A 103 0.52 -0.61 -3.97
CA LEU A 103 1.25 -0.20 -5.17
C LEU A 103 2.18 -1.30 -5.65
N TYR A 104 1.97 -1.70 -6.92
CA TYR A 104 2.82 -2.65 -7.62
C TYR A 104 3.83 -1.93 -8.52
N PRO A 105 5.03 -2.48 -8.76
CA PRO A 105 5.93 -2.03 -9.81
C PRO A 105 5.25 -1.95 -11.18
N ASP A 106 5.73 -1.05 -12.04
CA ASP A 106 5.28 -0.96 -13.43
C ASP A 106 6.46 -0.65 -14.38
N SER A 107 6.16 -0.16 -15.59
CA SER A 107 7.16 0.19 -16.59
C SER A 107 8.10 1.33 -16.18
N LEU A 108 7.73 2.17 -15.21
CA LEU A 108 8.60 3.21 -14.64
C LEU A 108 9.56 2.63 -13.60
N GLY A 109 9.19 1.54 -12.94
CA GLY A 109 10.10 0.76 -12.12
C GLY A 109 9.49 0.24 -10.84
N LEU A 110 10.36 -0.06 -9.88
CA LEU A 110 9.99 -0.52 -8.55
C LEU A 110 9.41 0.63 -7.71
N ILE A 111 8.64 0.28 -6.69
CA ILE A 111 8.02 1.24 -5.78
C ILE A 111 8.88 1.35 -4.52
N PHE A 112 9.57 2.47 -4.38
CA PHE A 112 10.37 2.81 -3.21
C PHE A 112 9.56 3.66 -2.23
N SER A 113 10.16 3.93 -1.07
CA SER A 113 9.53 4.59 0.06
C SER A 113 8.93 5.95 -0.28
N GLY A 114 8.05 6.42 0.60
CA GLY A 114 7.35 7.69 0.45
C GLY A 114 6.24 7.88 1.47
N SER A 115 5.33 8.81 1.20
CA SER A 115 4.31 9.28 2.12
C SER A 115 2.93 9.35 1.48
N ALA A 116 1.91 9.57 2.31
CA ALA A 116 0.55 9.75 1.85
C ALA A 116 -0.12 10.88 2.64
N VAL A 117 -1.03 11.58 1.96
CA VAL A 117 -1.79 12.71 2.52
C VAL A 117 -3.23 12.65 2.02
N ILE A 118 -4.12 13.35 2.70
CA ILE A 118 -5.49 13.58 2.22
C ILE A 118 -5.53 14.98 1.61
N ASP A 119 -5.86 15.05 0.32
CA ASP A 119 -6.04 16.31 -0.39
C ASP A 119 -7.48 16.81 -0.18
N TRP A 120 -7.75 17.32 1.03
CA TRP A 120 -9.07 17.78 1.47
C TRP A 120 -9.71 18.81 0.54
N ASN A 121 -8.87 19.64 -0.10
CA ASN A 121 -9.31 20.72 -0.98
C ASN A 121 -9.36 20.31 -2.45
N ASN A 122 -9.11 19.02 -2.77
CA ASN A 122 -9.05 18.48 -4.13
C ASN A 122 -8.18 19.32 -5.08
N THR A 123 -7.06 19.83 -4.57
CA THR A 123 -6.11 20.65 -5.33
C THR A 123 -5.49 19.87 -6.50
N SER A 124 -5.35 18.56 -6.35
CA SER A 124 -4.89 17.65 -7.40
C SER A 124 -5.90 17.46 -8.52
N GLY A 125 -7.18 17.63 -8.22
CA GLY A 125 -8.30 17.38 -9.13
C GLY A 125 -8.64 15.91 -9.34
N PHE A 126 -8.10 14.99 -8.52
CA PHE A 126 -8.36 13.54 -8.67
C PHE A 126 -9.65 13.07 -8.00
N GLY A 127 -10.18 13.82 -7.03
CA GLY A 127 -11.41 13.50 -6.32
C GLY A 127 -12.41 14.65 -6.35
N SER A 128 -13.03 14.95 -5.21
CA SER A 128 -14.00 16.03 -5.04
C SER A 128 -14.00 16.54 -3.60
N GLU A 129 -14.61 17.69 -3.32
CA GLU A 129 -14.78 18.17 -1.94
C GLU A 129 -15.54 17.17 -1.05
N SER A 130 -16.50 16.43 -1.62
CA SER A 130 -17.28 15.41 -0.89
C SER A 130 -16.60 14.05 -0.77
N ASN A 131 -15.54 13.81 -1.56
CA ASN A 131 -14.75 12.58 -1.54
C ASN A 131 -13.30 12.96 -1.88
N PRO A 132 -12.56 13.54 -0.91
CA PRO A 132 -11.21 14.00 -1.13
C PRO A 132 -10.29 12.81 -1.41
N PRO A 133 -9.36 12.92 -2.37
CA PRO A 133 -8.48 11.81 -2.67
C PRO A 133 -7.41 11.65 -1.58
N MET A 134 -7.12 10.40 -1.24
CA MET A 134 -5.86 10.05 -0.57
C MET A 134 -4.78 9.98 -1.65
N ILE A 135 -3.70 10.75 -1.50
CA ILE A 135 -2.60 10.82 -2.45
C ILE A 135 -1.37 10.16 -1.83
N ALA A 136 -0.82 9.17 -2.52
CA ALA A 136 0.50 8.61 -2.23
C ALA A 136 1.52 9.33 -3.10
N ILE A 137 2.60 9.80 -2.48
CA ILE A 137 3.81 10.31 -3.14
C ILE A 137 4.90 9.28 -2.86
N PHE A 138 5.61 8.82 -3.88
CA PHE A 138 6.57 7.73 -3.75
C PHE A 138 7.70 7.83 -4.77
N THR A 139 8.80 7.14 -4.51
CA THR A 139 9.89 7.06 -5.47
C THR A 139 9.68 5.88 -6.42
N HIS A 140 9.73 6.12 -7.72
CA HIS A 140 9.99 5.06 -8.69
C HIS A 140 11.50 4.81 -8.80
N HIS A 141 11.91 3.55 -8.82
CA HIS A 141 13.29 3.13 -9.02
C HIS A 141 13.43 2.27 -10.29
N LEU A 142 14.15 2.77 -11.28
CA LEU A 142 14.40 2.09 -12.55
C LEU A 142 15.69 1.23 -12.48
N MET A 143 15.54 -0.06 -12.21
CA MET A 143 16.67 -1.01 -12.09
C MET A 143 17.57 -1.06 -13.33
N GLU A 144 17.02 -0.88 -14.54
CA GLU A 144 17.83 -0.84 -15.77
C GLU A 144 18.76 0.37 -15.77
N GLY A 145 18.27 1.53 -15.32
CA GLY A 145 19.06 2.75 -15.24
C GLY A 145 20.20 2.63 -14.23
N GLU A 146 19.92 2.06 -13.06
CA GLU A 146 20.95 1.76 -12.05
C GLU A 146 22.04 0.82 -12.60
N LYS A 147 21.64 -0.30 -13.22
CA LYS A 147 22.59 -1.27 -13.80
C LYS A 147 23.43 -0.69 -14.94
N ALA A 148 22.90 0.30 -15.65
CA ALA A 148 23.63 1.04 -16.68
C ALA A 148 24.59 2.11 -16.10
N GLY A 149 24.65 2.28 -14.78
CA GLY A 149 25.48 3.28 -14.12
C GLY A 149 24.99 4.72 -14.32
N ARG A 150 23.70 4.90 -14.64
CA ARG A 150 23.08 6.23 -14.70
C ARG A 150 22.90 6.79 -13.29
N ASN A 151 22.61 8.09 -13.18
CA ASN A 151 22.30 8.75 -11.90
C ASN A 151 20.85 9.25 -11.83
N ASP A 152 20.03 9.03 -12.84
CA ASP A 152 18.67 9.56 -12.96
C ASP A 152 17.61 8.45 -12.83
N PHE A 153 17.97 7.33 -12.18
CA PHE A 153 17.13 6.14 -12.06
C PHE A 153 16.12 6.18 -10.90
N GLN A 154 16.17 7.19 -10.03
CA GLN A 154 15.18 7.41 -8.96
C GLN A 154 14.44 8.71 -9.17
N TYR A 155 13.11 8.73 -9.16
CA TYR A 155 12.31 9.93 -9.42
C TYR A 155 10.95 9.86 -8.72
N GLN A 156 10.32 11.01 -8.47
CA GLN A 156 9.13 11.05 -7.60
C GLN A 156 7.85 11.00 -8.43
N SER A 157 6.92 10.15 -7.99
CA SER A 157 5.65 9.84 -8.66
C SER A 157 4.50 9.87 -7.67
N ILE A 158 3.28 9.95 -8.18
CA ILE A 158 2.06 9.98 -7.38
C ILE A 158 1.05 8.93 -7.82
N ALA A 159 0.27 8.47 -6.85
CA ALA A 159 -0.96 7.71 -7.07
C ALA A 159 -2.06 8.28 -6.19
N TYR A 160 -3.31 8.05 -6.57
CA TYR A 160 -4.46 8.48 -5.78
C TYR A 160 -5.42 7.33 -5.53
N SER A 161 -6.13 7.43 -4.41
CA SER A 161 -7.19 6.54 -3.98
C SER A 161 -8.46 7.36 -3.73
N LEU A 162 -9.60 6.83 -4.15
CA LEU A 162 -10.93 7.41 -3.88
C LEU A 162 -11.80 6.51 -2.99
N ASP A 163 -11.21 5.47 -2.39
CA ASP A 163 -11.90 4.43 -1.63
C ASP A 163 -11.19 4.13 -0.30
N LYS A 164 -10.64 5.16 0.36
CA LYS A 164 -9.92 5.06 1.64
C LYS A 164 -8.68 4.14 1.56
N GLY A 165 -7.88 4.30 0.52
CA GLY A 165 -6.62 3.60 0.32
C GLY A 165 -6.77 2.13 -0.06
N ARG A 166 -7.97 1.67 -0.43
CA ARG A 166 -8.23 0.25 -0.75
C ARG A 166 -7.80 -0.09 -2.18
N SER A 167 -7.85 0.86 -3.10
CA SER A 167 -7.30 0.74 -4.45
C SER A 167 -6.66 2.02 -4.92
N TRP A 168 -5.66 1.90 -5.79
CA TRP A 168 -4.81 3.00 -6.21
C TRP A 168 -4.76 3.13 -7.73
N THR A 169 -4.88 4.37 -8.21
CA THR A 169 -4.62 4.73 -9.60
C THR A 169 -3.35 5.57 -9.66
N LYS A 170 -2.31 5.09 -10.35
CA LYS A 170 -1.11 5.89 -10.61
C LYS A 170 -1.42 6.99 -11.61
N TYR A 171 -0.88 8.19 -11.37
CA TYR A 171 -1.07 9.31 -12.28
C TYR A 171 -0.35 9.07 -13.61
N GLU A 172 -1.05 9.23 -14.73
CA GLU A 172 -0.51 9.01 -16.07
C GLU A 172 0.63 9.98 -16.42
N GLY A 173 0.66 11.17 -15.81
CA GLY A 173 1.72 12.16 -16.00
C GLY A 173 2.96 11.93 -15.14
N ASN A 174 3.11 10.77 -14.50
CA ASN A 174 4.31 10.46 -13.74
C ASN A 174 5.57 10.39 -14.63
N PRO A 175 6.75 10.76 -14.10
CA PRO A 175 6.98 11.30 -12.74
C PRO A 175 6.64 12.79 -12.60
N VAL A 176 6.20 13.19 -11.40
CA VAL A 176 5.91 14.60 -11.05
C VAL A 176 7.15 15.39 -10.66
N VAL A 177 8.20 14.71 -10.19
CA VAL A 177 9.53 15.33 -9.99
C VAL A 177 10.57 14.46 -10.69
N PRO A 178 11.00 14.83 -11.91
CA PRO A 178 12.07 14.11 -12.60
C PRO A 178 13.41 14.31 -11.90
N ASN A 179 14.32 13.36 -12.09
CA ASN A 179 15.64 13.41 -11.48
C ASN A 179 16.60 14.30 -12.29
N PRO A 180 17.27 15.28 -11.68
CA PRO A 180 18.22 16.17 -12.36
C PRO A 180 19.63 15.56 -12.55
N GLY A 181 19.82 14.24 -12.37
CA GLY A 181 21.10 13.54 -12.46
C GLY A 181 21.78 13.25 -11.12
N ILE A 182 20.99 13.09 -10.05
CA ILE A 182 21.43 12.79 -8.68
C ILE A 182 21.14 11.33 -8.38
N ARG A 183 22.19 10.55 -8.14
CA ARG A 183 22.12 9.09 -8.04
C ARG A 183 21.11 8.59 -7.00
N ASP A 184 21.16 9.15 -5.80
CA ASP A 184 20.29 8.83 -4.69
C ASP A 184 19.29 9.99 -4.53
N PHE A 185 18.03 9.78 -4.91
CA PHE A 185 17.01 10.83 -5.04
C PHE A 185 15.64 10.25 -4.71
N ARG A 186 15.33 10.12 -3.41
CA ARG A 186 14.23 9.27 -2.95
C ARG A 186 13.64 9.66 -1.59
N ASP A 187 12.58 8.94 -1.24
CA ASP A 187 11.85 8.95 0.04
C ASP A 187 11.07 10.25 0.30
N PRO A 188 10.09 10.58 -0.55
CA PRO A 188 9.35 11.81 -0.43
C PRO A 188 8.32 11.85 0.69
N LYS A 189 8.47 12.85 1.55
CA LYS A 189 7.49 13.33 2.51
C LYS A 189 6.77 14.56 1.95
N VAL A 190 5.44 14.54 1.98
CA VAL A 190 4.61 15.72 1.68
C VAL A 190 3.80 16.13 2.91
N ILE A 191 3.68 17.45 3.10
CA ILE A 191 2.74 18.07 4.04
C ILE A 191 2.00 19.22 3.36
N TRP A 192 0.85 19.58 3.92
CA TRP A 192 0.14 20.80 3.58
C TRP A 192 0.64 21.95 4.47
N ASP A 193 1.05 23.05 3.84
CA ASP A 193 1.41 24.32 4.46
C ASP A 193 0.21 25.27 4.39
N GLU A 194 -0.53 25.34 5.50
CA GLU A 194 -1.74 26.16 5.64
C GLU A 194 -1.44 27.66 5.48
N GLU A 195 -0.30 28.14 5.99
CA GLU A 195 0.06 29.56 6.00
C GLU A 195 0.23 30.10 4.57
N ASN A 196 0.86 29.31 3.70
CA ASN A 196 1.11 29.69 2.31
C ASN A 196 0.16 29.00 1.31
N THR A 197 -0.80 28.21 1.80
CA THR A 197 -1.80 27.48 1.00
C THR A 197 -1.14 26.69 -0.13
N GLN A 198 -0.21 25.80 0.22
CA GLN A 198 0.58 25.00 -0.72
C GLN A 198 0.97 23.65 -0.14
N TRP A 199 1.32 22.73 -1.03
CA TRP A 199 2.02 21.51 -0.64
C TRP A 199 3.52 21.79 -0.52
N VAL A 200 4.15 21.17 0.48
CA VAL A 200 5.60 21.14 0.66
C VAL A 200 6.04 19.69 0.57
N MET A 201 6.98 19.40 -0.33
CA MET A 201 7.65 18.11 -0.40
C MET A 201 9.08 18.25 0.09
N THR A 202 9.52 17.28 0.89
CA THR A 202 10.93 17.08 1.22
C THR A 202 11.35 15.64 0.99
N PHE A 203 12.56 15.42 0.50
CA PHE A 203 13.10 14.08 0.27
C PHE A 203 14.64 14.11 0.21
N ALA A 204 15.26 12.95 0.39
CA ALA A 204 16.71 12.83 0.40
C ALA A 204 17.29 12.84 -1.01
N ALA A 205 18.35 13.59 -1.19
CA ALA A 205 19.14 13.71 -2.41
C ALA A 205 20.62 13.50 -2.08
N TYR A 206 21.02 12.24 -1.99
CA TYR A 206 22.34 11.78 -1.52
C TYR A 206 22.64 12.24 -0.08
N ASP A 207 23.33 13.35 0.12
CA ASP A 207 23.88 13.86 1.38
C ASP A 207 23.07 15.03 1.98
N LYS A 208 21.94 15.38 1.37
CA LYS A 208 21.08 16.48 1.79
C LYS A 208 19.62 16.16 1.55
N VAL A 209 18.73 16.94 2.17
CA VAL A 209 17.33 16.98 1.77
C VAL A 209 17.08 18.13 0.81
N ARG A 210 16.14 17.94 -0.12
CA ARG A 210 15.65 18.98 -1.03
C ARG A 210 14.23 19.34 -0.68
N PHE A 211 13.87 20.60 -0.86
CA PHE A 211 12.52 21.11 -0.68
C PHE A 211 11.92 21.52 -2.02
N TYR A 212 10.64 21.19 -2.17
CA TYR A 212 9.82 21.58 -3.30
C TYR A 212 8.46 22.08 -2.81
N THR A 213 7.82 22.95 -3.58
CA THR A 213 6.44 23.39 -3.32
C THR A 213 5.55 23.14 -4.53
N SER A 214 4.26 22.93 -4.29
CA SER A 214 3.25 22.75 -5.35
C SER A 214 1.91 23.33 -4.93
N LYS A 215 1.11 23.74 -5.91
CA LYS A 215 -0.30 24.09 -5.70
C LYS A 215 -1.26 22.95 -6.04
N ASP A 216 -0.82 21.92 -6.76
CA ASP A 216 -1.70 20.91 -7.38
C ASP A 216 -1.16 19.48 -7.32
N MET A 217 -0.08 19.23 -6.56
CA MET A 217 0.60 17.94 -6.41
C MET A 217 1.28 17.38 -7.68
N LYS A 218 1.10 18.02 -8.84
CA LYS A 218 1.59 17.55 -10.14
C LYS A 218 2.77 18.38 -10.61
N GLU A 219 2.68 19.69 -10.45
CA GLU A 219 3.75 20.63 -10.80
C GLU A 219 4.50 21.06 -9.54
N TRP A 220 5.81 20.80 -9.49
CA TRP A 220 6.63 21.06 -8.31
C TRP A 220 7.77 22.03 -8.63
N GLU A 221 7.90 23.08 -7.81
CA GLU A 221 8.97 24.06 -7.87
C GLU A 221 10.02 23.74 -6.81
N PHE A 222 11.30 23.65 -7.20
CA PHE A 222 12.40 23.48 -6.26
C PHE A 222 12.68 24.77 -5.49
N THR A 223 12.66 24.71 -4.16
CA THR A 223 12.80 25.90 -3.29
C THR A 223 14.12 25.97 -2.51
N GLY A 224 14.80 24.84 -2.31
CA GLY A 224 16.10 24.84 -1.63
C GLY A 224 16.54 23.49 -1.09
N THR A 225 17.64 23.49 -0.33
CA THR A 225 18.20 22.28 0.30
C THR A 225 18.55 22.53 1.75
N PHE A 226 18.56 21.46 2.55
CA PHE A 226 19.17 21.43 3.88
C PHE A 226 20.16 20.27 3.95
N GLY A 227 21.36 20.54 4.45
CA GLY A 227 22.42 19.55 4.66
C GLY A 227 23.41 20.04 5.71
N ILE A 228 24.31 19.16 6.13
CA ILE A 228 25.37 19.47 7.10
C ILE A 228 26.70 19.59 6.35
N ASP A 229 27.38 20.72 6.51
CA ASP A 229 28.68 20.96 5.86
C ASP A 229 29.69 19.86 6.22
N GLY A 230 30.23 19.19 5.20
CA GLY A 230 31.21 18.12 5.35
C GLY A 230 30.63 16.74 5.66
N ASP A 231 29.31 16.59 5.75
CA ASP A 231 28.66 15.28 5.77
C ASP A 231 28.48 14.75 4.34
N ASP A 232 29.02 13.57 4.05
CA ASP A 232 28.97 12.92 2.73
C ASP A 232 28.24 11.56 2.77
N ARG A 233 27.62 11.25 3.92
CA ARG A 233 26.85 10.02 4.10
C ARG A 233 25.55 10.11 3.35
N LEU A 234 25.08 8.97 2.87
CA LEU A 234 23.75 8.82 2.32
C LEU A 234 22.70 9.08 3.40
N TRP A 235 21.79 9.99 3.14
CA TRP A 235 20.60 10.26 3.95
C TRP A 235 19.39 9.58 3.31
N GLU A 236 18.47 9.10 4.15
CA GLU A 236 17.24 8.40 3.73
C GLU A 236 16.09 8.81 4.65
N CYS A 237 14.86 8.61 4.17
CA CYS A 237 13.61 8.73 4.96
C CYS A 237 13.47 10.03 5.79
N PRO A 238 13.59 11.23 5.19
CA PRO A 238 13.31 12.46 5.92
C PRO A 238 11.82 12.60 6.24
N ASP A 239 11.51 13.26 7.36
CA ASP A 239 10.15 13.68 7.71
C ASP A 239 10.15 15.16 8.11
N LEU A 240 9.02 15.84 7.92
CA LEU A 240 8.79 17.24 8.27
C LEU A 240 7.38 17.37 8.82
N PHE A 241 7.24 17.83 10.05
CA PHE A 241 5.96 18.13 10.66
C PHE A 241 6.11 19.19 11.75
N PRO A 242 5.10 20.05 11.96
CA PRO A 242 5.10 20.98 13.08
C PRO A 242 4.94 20.23 14.40
N MET A 243 5.62 20.70 15.44
CA MET A 243 5.44 20.23 16.81
C MET A 243 5.10 21.40 17.72
N THR A 244 4.11 21.21 18.59
CA THR A 244 3.82 22.17 19.67
C THR A 244 4.93 22.10 20.71
N VAL A 245 5.50 23.26 21.04
CA VAL A 245 6.47 23.39 22.14
C VAL A 245 5.70 23.84 23.38
N GLU A 246 5.67 23.00 24.42
CA GLU A 246 5.19 23.43 25.73
C GLU A 246 6.22 24.37 26.35
N VAL A 247 5.80 25.61 26.65
CA VAL A 247 6.63 26.55 27.41
C VAL A 247 6.35 26.30 28.89
N THR A 248 7.30 25.64 29.57
CA THR A 248 7.31 25.48 31.03
C THR A 248 7.83 26.72 31.74
#